data_AF-A0A7J7SJH7-F1
#
_entry.id   AF-A0A7J7SJH7-F1
#
_cell.length_a   1.000
_cell.length_b   1.000
_cell.length_c   1.000
_cell.angle_alpha   90.00
_cell.angle_beta   90.00
_cell.angle_gamma   90.00
#
_symmetry.space_group_name_H-M   'P 1'
#
loop_
_entity.id
_entity.type
_entity.pdbx_description
1 polymer ?
#
loop_
_entity_poly.entity_id
_entity_poly.type
_entity_poly.pdbx_seq_one_letter_code
_entity_poly.pdbx_strand_id
1 'polypeptide(L)'
;MASEKSLVAVTCTAPINIAVIKYWGKRDEELILPINSSLSVTLHQDQLKTTTTAVISKDFSEDQIWLNGRKEDVGQPRIQACLRESEWGVLHGCGGQIQPVPFPLSLPC
;
A
#
# COMPACT_ATOMS: atom_id res chain seq x y z
N MET A 1 12.42 1.62 -32.33
CA MET A 1 12.36 0.28 -31.71
C MET A 1 11.80 0.48 -30.32
N ALA A 2 10.49 0.27 -30.15
CA ALA A 2 9.82 0.48 -28.86
C ALA A 2 10.21 -0.69 -27.95
N SER A 3 11.00 -0.40 -26.92
CA SER A 3 11.37 -1.37 -25.89
C SER A 3 10.10 -1.86 -25.21
N GLU A 4 9.87 -3.16 -25.24
CA GLU A 4 8.73 -3.83 -24.61
C GLU A 4 8.85 -3.64 -23.09
N LYS A 5 7.98 -2.79 -22.54
CA LYS A 5 7.98 -2.42 -21.11
C LYS A 5 7.40 -3.56 -20.28
N SER A 6 8.26 -4.33 -19.60
CA SER A 6 7.77 -5.33 -18.65
C SER A 6 7.18 -4.62 -17.42
N LEU A 7 5.86 -4.59 -17.35
CA LEU A 7 5.08 -4.05 -16.25
C LEU A 7 4.34 -5.20 -15.58
N VAL A 8 4.52 -5.36 -14.27
CA VAL A 8 3.72 -6.29 -13.47
C VAL A 8 2.87 -5.47 -12.52
N ALA A 9 1.56 -5.65 -12.59
CA ALA A 9 0.60 -4.95 -11.75
C ALA A 9 -0.27 -5.95 -10.98
N VAL A 10 -0.45 -5.72 -9.69
CA VAL A 10 -1.31 -6.52 -8.81
C VAL A 10 -2.25 -5.57 -8.08
N THR A 11 -3.54 -5.86 -8.10
CA THR A 11 -4.57 -5.08 -7.40
C THR A 11 -5.23 -5.93 -6.34
N CYS A 12 -5.25 -5.41 -5.11
CA CYS A 12 -5.87 -6.05 -3.96
C CYS A 12 -6.86 -5.10 -3.29
N THR A 13 -7.84 -5.66 -2.59
CA THR A 13 -8.77 -4.91 -1.75
C THR A 13 -8.62 -5.33 -0.29
N ALA A 14 -8.70 -4.37 0.63
CA ALA A 14 -8.61 -4.59 2.06
C ALA A 14 -9.87 -4.05 2.78
N PRO A 15 -10.46 -4.81 3.73
CA PRO A 15 -11.60 -4.37 4.52
C PRO A 15 -11.18 -3.42 5.65
N ILE A 16 -12.16 -2.64 6.14
CA ILE A 16 -12.03 -1.86 7.38
C ILE A 16 -12.41 -2.74 8.58
N ASN A 17 -11.86 -2.44 9.76
CA ASN A 17 -12.25 -3.09 11.01
C ASN A 17 -12.75 -2.06 12.05
N ILE A 18 -13.57 -2.52 13.00
CA ILE A 18 -14.03 -1.74 14.16
C ILE A 18 -13.64 -2.49 15.44
N ALA A 19 -12.86 -1.84 16.30
CA ALA A 19 -12.41 -2.41 17.58
C ALA A 19 -13.55 -2.52 18.61
N VAL A 20 -13.81 -3.73 19.10
CA VAL A 20 -14.69 -4.02 20.25
C VAL A 20 -13.91 -4.00 21.57
N ILE A 21 -12.63 -4.39 21.55
CA ILE A 21 -11.65 -4.11 22.61
C ILE A 21 -10.62 -3.17 22.02
N LYS A 22 -10.41 -2.00 22.64
CA LYS A 22 -9.69 -0.88 22.03
C LYS A 22 -8.17 -1.07 22.05
N TYR A 23 -7.54 -0.70 20.95
CA TYR A 23 -6.11 -0.37 20.90
C TYR A 23 -5.95 1.08 21.36
N TRP A 24 -5.38 1.31 22.55
CA TRP A 24 -5.17 2.67 23.06
C TRP A 24 -3.92 2.74 23.94
N GLY A 25 -2.93 3.51 23.50
CA GLY A 25 -1.62 3.62 24.14
C GLY A 25 -0.58 2.68 23.52
N LYS A 26 0.65 3.17 23.43
CA LYS A 26 1.80 2.43 22.90
C LYS A 26 2.83 2.29 24.01
N ARG A 27 3.40 1.09 24.15
CA ARG A 27 4.59 0.87 24.99
C ARG A 27 5.88 1.20 24.25
N ASP A 28 5.84 1.09 22.91
CA ASP A 28 6.94 1.38 22.00
C ASP A 28 6.38 2.08 20.77
N GLU A 29 6.82 3.31 20.50
CA GLU A 29 6.32 4.11 19.38
C GLU A 29 7.00 3.78 18.04
N GLU A 30 8.25 3.33 18.09
CA GLU A 30 9.05 3.00 16.91
C GLU A 30 8.55 1.69 16.30
N LEU A 31 8.35 0.67 17.13
CA LEU A 31 7.79 -0.62 16.71
C LEU A 31 6.25 -0.64 16.71
N ILE A 32 5.60 0.43 17.18
CA ILE A 32 4.12 0.56 17.26
C ILE A 32 3.50 -0.55 18.15
N LEU A 33 4.20 -0.95 19.23
CA LEU A 33 3.74 -2.03 20.11
C LEU A 33 2.68 -1.50 21.10
N PRO A 34 1.50 -2.14 21.18
CA PRO A 34 0.47 -1.74 22.13
C PRO A 34 0.82 -2.08 23.58
N ILE A 35 0.18 -1.34 24.51
CA ILE A 35 0.17 -1.71 25.94
C ILE A 35 -0.77 -2.90 26.23
N ASN A 36 -1.81 -3.09 25.41
CA ASN A 36 -2.82 -4.13 25.59
C ASN A 36 -3.22 -4.77 24.25
N SER A 37 -3.62 -6.04 24.29
CA SER A 37 -4.26 -6.67 23.14
C SER A 37 -5.60 -5.99 22.81
N SER A 38 -5.92 -5.91 21.52
CA SER A 38 -7.20 -5.42 21.00
C SER A 38 -7.96 -6.52 20.28
N LEU A 39 -9.27 -6.34 20.13
CA LEU A 39 -10.13 -7.23 19.36
C LEU A 39 -11.04 -6.39 18.48
N SER A 40 -11.17 -6.75 17.21
CA SER A 40 -11.96 -6.00 16.23
C SER A 40 -12.80 -6.92 15.36
N VAL A 41 -13.91 -6.38 14.86
CA VAL A 41 -14.75 -7.04 13.85
C VAL A 41 -14.40 -6.45 12.48
N THR A 42 -14.15 -7.31 11.50
CA THR A 42 -13.91 -6.93 10.11
C THR A 42 -15.23 -6.69 9.39
N LEU A 43 -15.35 -5.56 8.69
CA LEU A 43 -16.54 -5.22 7.93
C LEU A 43 -16.50 -5.82 6.52
N HIS A 44 -17.67 -6.07 5.95
CA HIS A 44 -17.78 -6.61 4.60
C HIS A 44 -17.33 -5.59 3.55
N GLN A 45 -16.56 -6.04 2.55
CA GLN A 45 -15.92 -5.18 1.55
C GLN A 45 -16.90 -4.56 0.53
N ASP A 46 -18.15 -5.02 0.49
CA ASP A 46 -19.19 -4.43 -0.36
C ASP A 46 -19.61 -3.04 0.11
N GLN A 47 -19.46 -2.75 1.41
CA GLN A 47 -19.82 -1.45 1.98
C GLN A 47 -18.60 -0.53 2.05
N LEU A 48 -17.48 -1.04 2.59
CA LEU A 48 -16.28 -0.26 2.85
C LEU A 48 -15.03 -1.08 2.56
N LYS A 49 -14.20 -0.57 1.65
CA LYS A 49 -12.92 -1.17 1.27
C LYS A 49 -11.92 -0.12 0.80
N THR A 50 -10.64 -0.48 0.90
CA THR A 50 -9.55 0.23 0.24
C THR A 50 -9.03 -0.63 -0.90
N THR A 51 -8.95 -0.07 -2.10
CA THR A 51 -8.35 -0.72 -3.28
C THR A 51 -6.94 -0.18 -3.47
N THR A 52 -5.96 -1.07 -3.57
CA THR A 52 -4.54 -0.70 -3.76
C THR A 52 -3.98 -1.49 -4.94
N THR A 53 -3.32 -0.79 -5.87
CA THR A 53 -2.61 -1.40 -6.99
C THR A 53 -1.13 -1.16 -6.84
N ALA A 54 -0.35 -2.24 -6.78
CA ALA A 54 1.10 -2.21 -6.81
C ALA A 54 1.57 -2.50 -8.24
N VAL A 55 2.46 -1.67 -8.77
CA VAL A 55 3.04 -1.82 -10.09
C VAL A 55 4.56 -1.82 -9.95
N ILE A 56 5.22 -2.79 -10.56
CA ILE A 56 6.69 -2.85 -10.61
C ILE A 56 7.15 -2.84 -12.06
N SER A 57 8.24 -2.12 -12.31
CA SER A 57 8.90 -2.05 -13.62
C SER A 57 10.38 -1.78 -13.45
N LYS A 58 11.19 -2.30 -14.38
CA LYS A 58 12.62 -1.96 -14.48
C LYS A 58 12.86 -0.50 -14.86
N ASP A 59 11.85 0.15 -15.44
CA ASP A 59 11.97 1.52 -15.93
C ASP A 59 11.64 2.58 -14.86
N PHE A 60 11.16 2.17 -13.69
CA PHE A 60 10.88 3.09 -12.59
C PHE A 60 12.18 3.41 -11.84
N SER A 61 12.50 4.70 -11.74
CA SER A 61 13.72 5.21 -11.11
C SER A 61 13.56 5.50 -9.61
N GLU A 62 12.33 5.69 -9.15
CA GLU A 62 12.00 6.05 -7.78
C GLU A 62 10.70 5.36 -7.35
N ASP A 63 10.56 5.12 -6.05
CA ASP A 63 9.31 4.67 -5.47
C ASP A 63 8.34 5.83 -5.37
N GLN A 64 7.08 5.59 -5.76
CA GLN A 64 6.05 6.62 -5.74
C GLN A 64 4.73 6.03 -5.23
N ILE A 65 4.03 6.76 -4.37
CA ILE A 65 2.72 6.39 -3.84
C ILE A 65 1.71 7.50 -4.09
N TRP A 66 0.49 7.11 -4.48
CA TRP A 66 -0.63 8.02 -4.61
C TRP A 66 -1.73 7.60 -3.64
N LEU A 67 -2.41 8.57 -3.05
CA LEU A 67 -3.61 8.36 -2.26
C LEU A 67 -4.71 9.28 -2.81
N ASN A 68 -5.80 8.69 -3.28
CA ASN A 68 -6.94 9.41 -3.85
C ASN A 68 -6.54 10.44 -4.93
N GLY A 69 -5.59 10.07 -5.80
CA GLY A 69 -5.08 10.90 -6.89
C GLY A 69 -4.01 11.93 -6.49
N ARG A 70 -3.63 12.03 -5.22
CA ARG A 70 -2.55 12.90 -4.75
C ARG A 70 -1.27 12.11 -4.54
N LYS A 71 -0.14 12.61 -5.06
CA LYS A 71 1.18 12.03 -4.78
C LYS A 71 1.54 12.32 -3.33
N GLU A 72 1.89 11.27 -2.60
CA GLU A 72 2.31 11.36 -1.20
C GLU A 72 3.81 11.10 -1.08
N ASP A 73 4.41 11.62 -0.01
CA ASP A 73 5.84 11.44 0.24
C ASP A 73 6.14 10.02 0.75
N VAL A 74 6.93 9.27 -0.03
CA VAL A 74 7.38 7.92 0.33
C VAL A 74 8.41 7.95 1.46
N GLY A 75 9.05 9.10 1.72
CA GLY A 75 10.00 9.30 2.81
C GLY A 75 9.38 9.25 4.22
N GLN A 76 8.05 9.22 4.33
CA GLN A 76 7.38 9.10 5.63
C GLN A 76 7.84 7.83 6.37
N PRO A 77 8.17 7.92 7.68
CA PRO A 77 8.81 6.82 8.41
C PRO A 77 7.96 5.54 8.45
N ARG A 78 6.62 5.69 8.46
CA ARG A 78 5.69 4.55 8.45
C ARG A 78 5.69 3.83 7.10
N ILE A 79 5.72 4.57 6.00
CA ILE A 79 5.75 3.99 4.65
C ILE A 79 7.09 3.30 4.42
N GLN A 80 8.20 3.94 4.80
CA GLN A 80 9.53 3.36 4.73
C GLN A 80 9.65 2.06 5.53
N ALA A 81 9.11 2.02 6.76
CA ALA A 81 9.09 0.80 7.56
C ALA A 81 8.32 -0.33 6.85
N CYS A 82 7.11 -0.05 6.34
CA CYS A 82 6.31 -1.05 5.61
C CYS A 82 7.00 -1.57 4.34
N LEU A 83 7.59 -0.68 3.54
CA LEU A 83 8.28 -1.06 2.30
C LEU A 83 9.54 -1.88 2.59
N ARG A 84 10.29 -1.51 3.64
CA ARG A 84 11.50 -2.23 4.08
C ARG A 84 11.18 -3.66 4.52
N GLU A 85 10.16 -3.85 5.35
CA GLU A 85 9.72 -5.17 5.82
C GLU A 85 9.16 -6.04 4.69
N SER A 86 8.53 -5.42 3.68
CA SER A 86 8.05 -6.13 2.49
C SER A 86 9.17 -6.48 1.49
N GLU A 87 10.43 -6.23 1.86
CA GLU A 87 11.61 -6.33 1.00
C GLU A 87 11.50 -5.54 -0.33
N TRP A 88 10.63 -4.53 -0.37
CA TRP A 88 10.34 -3.74 -1.57
C TRP A 88 11.60 -3.10 -2.14
N GLY A 89 12.48 -2.61 -1.26
CA GLY A 89 13.77 -2.01 -1.62
C GLY A 89 14.87 -3.00 -2.02
N VAL A 90 14.65 -4.31 -1.90
CA VAL A 90 15.63 -5.36 -2.27
C VAL A 90 15.52 -5.72 -3.75
N LEU A 91 14.50 -5.22 -4.45
CA LEU A 91 14.44 -5.18 -5.91
C LEU A 91 15.46 -4.15 -6.44
N HIS A 92 16.75 -4.50 -6.36
CA HIS A 92 17.83 -3.70 -6.91
C HIS A 92 17.57 -3.37 -8.39
N GLY A 93 17.11 -2.14 -8.66
CA GLY A 93 16.91 -1.60 -10.00
C GLY A 93 15.49 -1.65 -10.58
N CYS A 94 14.46 -1.99 -9.79
CA CYS A 94 13.06 -1.83 -10.21
C CYS A 94 12.35 -0.94 -9.19
N GLY A 95 12.20 0.37 -9.48
CA GLY A 95 11.31 1.21 -8.69
C GLY A 95 9.90 0.64 -8.70
N GLY A 96 9.15 0.90 -7.64
CA GLY A 96 7.79 0.43 -7.49
C GLY A 96 6.80 1.58 -7.34
N GLN A 97 5.68 1.48 -8.04
CA GLN A 97 4.64 2.49 -8.06
C GLN A 97 3.36 1.90 -7.44
N ILE A 98 2.89 2.50 -6.35
CA ILE A 98 1.63 2.12 -5.69
C ILE A 98 0.57 3.16 -6.08
N GLN A 99 -0.36 2.79 -6.97
CA GLN A 99 -1.47 3.65 -7.38
C GLN A 99 -2.79 3.15 -6.77
N PRO A 100 -3.70 4.04 -6.33
CA PRO A 100 -5.09 3.73 -6.17
C PRO A 100 -5.75 3.89 -7.54
N VAL A 101 -6.13 2.79 -8.18
CA VAL A 101 -6.99 2.89 -9.37
C VAL A 101 -8.41 3.23 -8.94
N PRO A 102 -9.00 4.35 -9.40
CA PRO A 102 -10.44 4.46 -9.38
C PRO A 102 -11.01 3.45 -10.40
N PHE A 103 -12.19 2.94 -10.06
CA PHE A 103 -13.09 2.12 -10.88
C PHE A 103 -13.18 2.57 -12.36
N PRO A 104 -13.48 1.65 -13.29
CA PRO A 104 -12.51 1.19 -14.28
C PRO A 104 -12.03 2.33 -15.21
N LEU A 105 -10.72 2.43 -15.39
CA LEU A 105 -10.19 2.95 -16.64
C LEU A 105 -10.66 2.00 -17.75
N SER A 106 -11.59 2.48 -18.57
CA SER A 106 -11.85 1.94 -19.90
C SER A 106 -10.52 1.88 -20.65
N LEU A 107 -9.90 0.71 -20.69
CA LEU A 107 -8.89 0.39 -21.67
C LEU A 107 -9.60 0.22 -23.02
N PRO A 108 -9.26 1.00 -24.05
CA PRO A 108 -9.67 0.69 -25.40
C PRO A 108 -8.82 -0.48 -25.92
N CYS A 109 -9.49 -1.61 -26.14
CA CYS A 109 -9.29 -2.44 -27.33
C CYS A 109 -10.66 -2.95 -27.75
#